data_AF-A0A117LXR7-F1
#
_entry.id   AF-A0A117LXR7-F1
#
_cell.length_a   1.000
_cell.length_b   1.000
_cell.length_c   1.000
_cell.angle_alpha   90.00
_cell.angle_beta   90.00
_cell.angle_gamma   90.00
#
_symmetry.space_group_name_H-M   'P 1'
#
loop_
_entity.id
_entity.type
_entity.pdbx_description
1 polymer ?
#
loop_
_entity_poly.entity_id
_entity_poly.type
_entity_poly.pdbx_seq_one_letter_code
_entity_poly.pdbx_strand_id
1 'polypeptide(L)'
;MERFKTRLYQLLLKQKLDRYEDIKGLHLNQPFFYYKDRMQFFVIIMKCLIYAKGSGVELNFDRLKDELRLWAYYVNGKTNDDSLLHFGIIPVAMTNQKTDDLNRAIREYLEFFSVKIDRIPELLHFAYFIQAYNSEVGTADIYDKSKQQLIEFSYTDVFEDEDKSRIIAFEKARILQISKSSVSYLQSLIALEVWCDAADLSGMKENDREWLHLIESLYNYLTGLRKGHIKAISYKKSDTKLYNQKVGNVMTHENFGETVVLVNEKTQAGKTIIINTRFGCYKFNN
;
A
#
# COMPACT_ATOMS: atom_id res chain seq x y z
N MET A 1 -7.63 -8.20 -16.44
CA MET A 1 -6.22 -8.55 -16.09
C MET A 1 -5.21 -7.63 -16.77
N GLU A 2 -5.04 -7.68 -18.10
CA GLU A 2 -4.11 -6.78 -18.83
C GLU A 2 -4.40 -5.30 -18.59
N ARG A 3 -5.68 -4.89 -18.62
CA ARG A 3 -6.09 -3.51 -18.32
C ARG A 3 -5.62 -3.00 -16.95
N PHE A 4 -5.59 -3.87 -15.93
CA PHE A 4 -5.12 -3.48 -14.60
C PHE A 4 -3.59 -3.32 -14.60
N LYS A 5 -2.85 -4.24 -15.23
CA LYS A 5 -1.40 -4.11 -15.38
C LYS A 5 -1.02 -2.82 -16.12
N THR A 6 -1.70 -2.51 -17.23
CA THR A 6 -1.48 -1.27 -17.99
C THR A 6 -1.73 -0.03 -17.14
N ARG A 7 -2.82 0.00 -16.36
CA ARG A 7 -3.18 1.16 -15.53
C ARG A 7 -2.33 1.26 -14.26
N LEU A 8 -1.93 0.14 -13.66
CA LEU A 8 -0.92 0.11 -12.59
C LEU A 8 0.43 0.62 -13.11
N TYR A 9 0.83 0.21 -14.32
CA TYR A 9 2.02 0.73 -14.99
C TYR A 9 1.95 2.24 -15.21
N GLN A 10 0.85 2.72 -15.79
CA GLN A 10 0.61 4.15 -15.99
C GLN A 10 0.58 4.90 -14.66
N LEU A 11 0.06 4.27 -13.61
CA LEU A 11 0.01 4.86 -12.27
C LEU A 11 1.38 5.08 -11.67
N LEU A 12 2.18 4.03 -11.66
CA LEU A 12 3.51 4.12 -11.10
C LEU A 12 4.41 5.00 -12.01
N LEU A 13 4.15 5.04 -13.32
CA LEU A 13 4.89 5.89 -14.25
C LEU A 13 4.57 7.39 -14.11
N LYS A 14 3.32 7.79 -13.90
CA LYS A 14 2.96 9.18 -13.58
C LYS A 14 3.67 9.65 -12.30
N GLN A 15 3.75 8.79 -11.29
CA GLN A 15 4.49 9.08 -10.05
C GLN A 15 5.99 9.31 -10.28
N LYS A 16 6.62 8.59 -11.22
CA LYS A 16 8.01 8.79 -11.64
C LYS A 16 8.19 10.14 -12.34
N LEU A 17 7.27 10.53 -13.23
CA LEU A 17 7.35 11.76 -14.01
C LEU A 17 7.18 13.03 -13.17
N ASP A 18 6.17 13.08 -12.29
CA ASP A 18 5.98 14.22 -11.38
C ASP A 18 7.26 14.54 -10.60
N ARG A 19 7.96 13.49 -10.15
CA ARG A 19 9.20 13.65 -9.38
C ARG A 19 10.38 14.07 -10.26
N TYR A 20 10.44 13.64 -11.52
CA TYR A 20 11.47 14.08 -12.44
C TYR A 20 11.44 15.60 -12.60
N GLU A 21 10.26 16.19 -12.75
CA GLU A 21 10.10 17.65 -12.84
C GLU A 21 10.51 18.36 -11.53
N ASP A 22 10.22 17.79 -10.35
CA ASP A 22 10.64 18.37 -9.06
C ASP A 22 12.17 18.42 -8.86
N ILE A 23 12.93 17.52 -9.49
CA ILE A 23 14.39 17.39 -9.31
C ILE A 23 15.18 17.83 -10.55
N LYS A 24 14.48 18.25 -11.61
CA LYS A 24 15.06 18.73 -12.86
C LYS A 24 15.85 20.01 -12.60
N GLY A 25 17.17 19.86 -12.47
CA GLY A 25 18.09 20.94 -12.10
C GLY A 25 19.02 20.59 -10.93
N LEU A 26 18.79 19.49 -10.23
CA LEU A 26 19.73 18.96 -9.23
C LEU A 26 20.78 18.10 -9.95
N HIS A 27 22.01 18.60 -10.06
CA HIS A 27 23.15 17.83 -10.58
C HIS A 27 23.50 16.71 -9.59
N LEU A 28 23.01 15.50 -9.87
CA LEU A 28 23.25 14.32 -9.04
C LEU A 28 24.03 13.27 -9.84
N ASN A 29 25.20 12.88 -9.34
CA ASN A 29 26.19 12.05 -10.04
C ASN A 29 25.95 10.52 -9.95
N GLN A 30 24.74 10.06 -9.60
CA GLN A 30 24.44 8.62 -9.49
C GLN A 30 23.04 8.28 -10.02
N PRO A 31 22.84 7.08 -10.61
CA PRO A 31 21.52 6.60 -11.00
C PRO A 31 20.69 6.32 -9.76
N PHE A 32 19.62 7.10 -9.57
CA PHE A 32 18.73 6.93 -8.44
C PHE A 32 17.44 6.22 -8.86
N PHE A 33 17.14 5.10 -8.20
CA PHE A 33 15.80 4.53 -8.17
C PHE A 33 15.02 5.16 -7.00
N TYR A 34 14.50 6.38 -7.18
CA TYR A 34 13.67 7.05 -6.17
C TYR A 34 12.18 6.85 -6.46
N TYR A 35 11.49 6.13 -5.58
CA TYR A 35 10.04 6.03 -5.59
C TYR A 35 9.42 7.24 -4.88
N LYS A 36 8.37 7.88 -5.43
CA LYS A 36 7.56 8.88 -4.71
C LYS A 36 6.90 8.21 -3.50
N ASP A 37 6.58 8.98 -2.46
CA ASP A 37 5.93 8.54 -1.21
C ASP A 37 4.77 7.56 -1.46
N ARG A 38 3.97 7.79 -2.50
CA ARG A 38 2.83 6.91 -2.83
C ARG A 38 3.25 5.51 -3.28
N MET A 39 4.29 5.39 -4.11
CA MET A 39 4.79 4.10 -4.59
C MET A 39 5.57 3.36 -3.51
N GLN A 40 6.37 4.07 -2.72
CA GLN A 40 7.04 3.46 -1.58
C GLN A 40 6.01 2.94 -0.55
N PHE A 41 4.88 3.64 -0.38
CA PHE A 41 3.83 3.24 0.56
C PHE A 41 3.08 2.02 0.04
N PHE A 42 2.78 1.98 -1.26
CA PHE A 42 2.28 0.78 -1.94
C PHE A 42 3.18 -0.44 -1.68
N VAL A 43 4.50 -0.28 -1.85
CA VAL A 43 5.48 -1.36 -1.63
C VAL A 43 5.52 -1.78 -0.15
N ILE A 44 5.43 -0.83 0.79
CA ILE A 44 5.37 -1.14 2.22
C ILE A 44 4.12 -1.96 2.54
N ILE A 45 2.95 -1.54 2.07
CA ILE A 45 1.73 -2.31 2.31
C ILE A 45 1.86 -3.70 1.69
N MET A 46 2.33 -3.82 0.44
CA MET A 46 2.56 -5.10 -0.22
C MET A 46 3.49 -6.02 0.58
N LYS A 47 4.58 -5.49 1.15
CA LYS A 47 5.50 -6.22 2.03
C LYS A 47 4.79 -6.75 3.28
N CYS A 48 3.79 -6.04 3.77
CA CYS A 48 3.05 -6.41 4.98
C CYS A 48 1.94 -7.43 4.73
N LEU A 49 1.60 -7.75 3.48
CA LEU A 49 0.58 -8.74 3.18
C LEU A 49 1.09 -10.17 3.41
N ILE A 50 0.27 -10.98 4.10
CA ILE A 50 0.54 -12.39 4.35
C ILE A 50 -0.68 -13.23 3.95
N TYR A 51 -0.44 -14.42 3.39
CA TYR A 51 -1.51 -15.37 3.09
C TYR A 51 -1.76 -16.27 4.29
N ALA A 52 -3.00 -16.29 4.77
CA ALA A 52 -3.46 -17.11 5.87
C ALA A 52 -4.51 -18.12 5.36
N LYS A 53 -4.26 -19.41 5.64
CA LYS A 53 -5.11 -20.50 5.15
C LYS A 53 -6.47 -20.45 5.84
N GLY A 54 -7.48 -19.93 5.15
CA GLY A 54 -8.86 -19.81 5.64
C GLY A 54 -9.38 -18.36 5.68
N SER A 55 -8.50 -17.38 5.84
CA SER A 55 -8.79 -15.95 5.90
C SER A 55 -8.20 -15.15 4.72
N GLY A 56 -7.77 -15.81 3.66
CA GLY A 56 -7.26 -15.12 2.47
C GLY A 56 -5.96 -14.36 2.76
N VAL A 57 -5.90 -13.08 2.37
CA VAL A 57 -4.71 -12.24 2.58
C VAL A 57 -4.99 -11.17 3.64
N GLU A 58 -4.17 -11.15 4.68
CA GLU A 58 -4.27 -10.24 5.83
C GLU A 58 -3.02 -9.35 5.96
N LEU A 59 -3.11 -8.31 6.78
CA LEU A 59 -2.02 -7.38 7.05
C LEU A 59 -1.23 -7.80 8.29
N ASN A 60 0.08 -7.97 8.14
CA ASN A 60 1.01 -8.08 9.26
C ASN A 60 1.24 -6.69 9.86
N PHE A 61 0.41 -6.31 10.84
CA PHE A 61 0.50 -5.01 11.53
C PHE A 61 1.80 -4.79 12.28
N ASP A 62 2.41 -5.86 12.76
CA ASP A 62 3.70 -5.79 13.42
C ASP A 62 4.79 -5.32 12.46
N ARG A 63 4.79 -5.86 11.24
CA ARG A 63 5.66 -5.41 10.16
C ARG A 63 5.31 -4.01 9.71
N LEU A 64 4.02 -3.70 9.57
CA LEU A 64 3.58 -2.38 9.12
C LEU A 64 4.05 -1.28 10.08
N LYS A 65 3.95 -1.48 11.40
CA LYS A 65 4.46 -0.53 12.40
C LYS A 65 5.96 -0.28 12.21
N ASP A 66 6.72 -1.33 11.96
CA ASP A 66 8.16 -1.18 11.76
C ASP A 66 8.47 -0.47 10.43
N GLU A 67 7.89 -0.90 9.31
CA GLU A 67 8.08 -0.23 8.01
C GLU A 67 7.65 1.25 8.04
N LEU A 68 6.61 1.60 8.80
CA LEU A 68 6.20 3.00 8.99
C LEU A 68 7.12 3.80 9.91
N ARG A 69 7.75 3.20 10.93
CA ARG A 69 8.82 3.86 11.70
C ARG A 69 10.01 4.21 10.83
N LEU A 70 10.20 3.44 9.76
CA LEU A 70 11.29 3.59 8.79
C LEU A 70 10.92 4.54 7.66
N TRP A 71 9.65 4.95 7.60
CA TRP A 71 9.09 5.81 6.56
C TRP A 71 9.87 7.11 6.38
N ALA A 72 10.24 7.75 7.48
CA ALA A 72 11.02 8.99 7.46
C ALA A 72 12.41 8.83 6.82
N TYR A 73 12.95 7.61 6.73
CA TYR A 73 14.20 7.32 6.04
C TYR A 73 13.99 7.02 4.55
N TYR A 74 12.77 6.63 4.14
CA TYR A 74 12.42 6.45 2.74
C TYR A 74 11.96 7.75 2.08
N VAL A 75 11.42 8.70 2.87
CA VAL A 75 10.79 9.92 2.40
C VAL A 75 11.61 11.14 2.77
N ASN A 76 11.95 11.98 1.77
CA ASN A 76 12.75 13.18 1.94
C ASN A 76 11.87 14.45 1.99
N GLY A 77 10.79 14.48 2.79
CA GLY A 77 9.84 15.61 2.81
C GLY A 77 8.52 15.41 3.60
N LYS A 78 7.58 16.34 3.42
CA LYS A 78 6.22 16.33 4.02
C LYS A 78 5.29 15.40 3.23
N THR A 79 4.67 14.43 3.89
CA THR A 79 3.73 13.49 3.30
C THR A 79 2.30 14.06 3.28
N ASN A 80 1.55 13.76 2.22
CA ASN A 80 0.10 13.96 2.18
C ASN A 80 -0.56 12.63 2.58
N ASP A 81 -0.87 12.50 3.87
CA ASP A 81 -1.31 11.25 4.50
C ASP A 81 -2.62 10.70 3.87
N ASP A 82 -3.54 11.56 3.45
CA ASP A 82 -4.81 11.18 2.82
C ASP A 82 -4.63 10.48 1.47
N SER A 83 -3.63 10.92 0.70
CA SER A 83 -3.28 10.28 -0.57
C SER A 83 -2.68 8.89 -0.32
N LEU A 84 -1.91 8.72 0.76
CA LEU A 84 -1.23 7.47 1.07
C LEU A 84 -2.23 6.37 1.42
N LEU A 85 -3.31 6.70 2.14
CA LEU A 85 -4.36 5.73 2.50
C LEU A 85 -4.96 5.03 1.27
N HIS A 86 -5.28 5.80 0.23
CA HIS A 86 -5.78 5.25 -1.02
C HIS A 86 -4.74 4.31 -1.67
N PHE A 87 -3.47 4.72 -1.74
CA PHE A 87 -2.43 3.89 -2.34
C PHE A 87 -2.16 2.60 -1.56
N GLY A 88 -2.31 2.62 -0.24
CA GLY A 88 -2.22 1.43 0.59
C GLY A 88 -3.37 0.45 0.41
N ILE A 89 -4.56 0.93 0.04
CA ILE A 89 -5.72 0.08 -0.23
C ILE A 89 -5.55 -0.76 -1.51
N ILE A 90 -4.86 -0.24 -2.54
CA ILE A 90 -4.68 -0.93 -3.82
C ILE A 90 -4.14 -2.37 -3.64
N PRO A 91 -2.98 -2.60 -2.99
CA PRO A 91 -2.44 -3.95 -2.85
C PRO A 91 -3.35 -4.84 -1.98
N VAL A 92 -4.01 -4.30 -0.95
CA VAL A 92 -4.97 -5.04 -0.09
C VAL A 92 -6.17 -5.53 -0.91
N ALA A 93 -6.75 -4.65 -1.72
CA ALA A 93 -7.90 -4.95 -2.56
C ALA A 93 -7.56 -5.91 -3.71
N MET A 94 -6.36 -5.81 -4.26
CA MET A 94 -5.88 -6.73 -5.30
C MET A 94 -5.73 -8.17 -4.79
N THR A 95 -5.32 -8.34 -3.53
CA THR A 95 -5.07 -9.66 -2.95
C THR A 95 -6.29 -10.34 -2.38
N ASN A 96 -7.42 -9.63 -2.24
CA ASN A 96 -8.65 -10.15 -1.64
C ASN A 96 -9.81 -10.18 -2.64
N GLN A 97 -10.09 -11.37 -3.20
CA GLN A 97 -11.15 -11.57 -4.20
C GLN A 97 -12.55 -11.76 -3.59
N LYS A 98 -12.64 -12.30 -2.37
CA LYS A 98 -13.90 -12.43 -1.66
C LYS A 98 -14.20 -11.13 -0.93
N THR A 99 -15.43 -10.64 -1.02
CA THR A 99 -15.86 -9.41 -0.37
C THR A 99 -15.66 -9.46 1.14
N ASP A 100 -15.92 -10.60 1.78
CA ASP A 100 -15.76 -10.74 3.24
C ASP A 100 -14.30 -10.63 3.68
N ASP A 101 -13.38 -11.25 2.92
CA ASP A 101 -11.93 -11.14 3.18
C ASP A 101 -11.45 -9.70 2.97
N LEU A 102 -11.97 -9.02 1.94
CA LEU A 102 -11.69 -7.62 1.69
C LEU A 102 -12.21 -6.72 2.83
N ASN A 103 -13.45 -6.93 3.27
CA ASN A 103 -14.08 -6.17 4.34
C ASN A 103 -13.28 -6.27 5.64
N ARG A 104 -12.86 -7.49 6.02
CA ARG A 104 -11.99 -7.71 7.18
C ARG A 104 -10.66 -6.97 7.02
N ALA A 105 -9.95 -7.18 5.91
CA ALA A 105 -8.64 -6.57 5.71
C ALA A 105 -8.70 -5.03 5.67
N ILE A 106 -9.75 -4.47 5.07
CA ILE A 106 -9.96 -3.01 5.02
C ILE A 106 -10.36 -2.48 6.40
N ARG A 107 -11.23 -3.15 7.17
CA ARG A 107 -11.52 -2.77 8.55
C ARG A 107 -10.25 -2.61 9.36
N GLU A 108 -9.43 -3.66 9.39
CA GLU A 108 -8.19 -3.67 10.17
C GLU A 108 -7.20 -2.58 9.69
N TYR A 109 -7.13 -2.35 8.37
CA TYR A 109 -6.35 -1.25 7.79
C TYR A 109 -6.85 0.13 8.27
N LEU A 110 -8.16 0.37 8.23
CA LEU A 110 -8.76 1.65 8.62
C LEU A 110 -8.63 1.91 10.12
N GLU A 111 -8.78 0.88 10.94
CA GLU A 111 -8.55 0.94 12.39
C GLU A 111 -7.09 1.25 12.72
N PHE A 112 -6.15 0.58 12.03
CA PHE A 112 -4.72 0.80 12.23
C PHE A 112 -4.32 2.26 11.99
N PHE A 113 -4.87 2.89 10.94
CA PHE A 113 -4.63 4.30 10.63
C PHE A 113 -5.57 5.26 11.36
N SER A 114 -6.42 4.77 12.25
CA SER A 114 -7.38 5.59 13.02
C SER A 114 -8.21 6.51 12.11
N VAL A 115 -8.70 5.96 11.00
CA VAL A 115 -9.46 6.71 10.01
C VAL A 115 -10.75 7.22 10.61
N LYS A 116 -11.06 8.49 10.35
CA LYS A 116 -12.31 9.12 10.81
C LYS A 116 -13.53 8.43 10.17
N ILE A 117 -14.58 8.26 10.95
CA ILE A 117 -15.81 7.54 10.57
C ILE A 117 -16.43 8.04 9.26
N ASP A 118 -16.37 9.35 9.00
CA ASP A 118 -16.92 10.02 7.81
C ASP A 118 -16.10 9.76 6.54
N ARG A 119 -14.85 9.28 6.66
CA ARG A 119 -13.99 8.90 5.54
C ARG A 119 -14.09 7.42 5.17
N ILE A 120 -14.58 6.57 6.07
CA ILE A 120 -14.65 5.12 5.85
C ILE A 120 -15.41 4.76 4.56
N PRO A 121 -16.61 5.33 4.27
CA PRO A 121 -17.35 4.96 3.05
C PRO A 121 -16.61 5.27 1.75
N GLU A 122 -15.84 6.36 1.71
CA GLU A 122 -15.02 6.72 0.54
C GLU A 122 -13.95 5.67 0.27
N LEU A 123 -13.22 5.26 1.31
CA LEU A 123 -12.13 4.29 1.22
C LEU A 123 -12.65 2.87 0.94
N LEU A 124 -13.81 2.50 1.51
CA LEU A 124 -14.50 1.25 1.16
C LEU A 124 -14.93 1.25 -0.31
N HIS A 125 -15.56 2.33 -0.79
CA HIS A 125 -15.95 2.44 -2.19
C HIS A 125 -14.73 2.28 -3.12
N PHE A 126 -13.60 2.89 -2.75
CA PHE A 126 -12.36 2.76 -3.50
C PHE A 126 -11.83 1.33 -3.49
N ALA A 127 -11.84 0.63 -2.36
CA ALA A 127 -11.44 -0.78 -2.28
C ALA A 127 -12.31 -1.68 -3.19
N TYR A 128 -13.63 -1.50 -3.14
CA TYR A 128 -14.57 -2.20 -4.01
C TYR A 128 -14.37 -1.88 -5.48
N PHE A 129 -14.07 -0.61 -5.80
CA PHE A 129 -13.73 -0.21 -7.16
C PHE A 129 -12.50 -0.96 -7.67
N ILE A 130 -11.44 -1.06 -6.87
CA ILE A 130 -10.22 -1.83 -7.22
C ILE A 130 -10.54 -3.33 -7.36
N GLN A 131 -11.35 -3.90 -6.47
CA GLN A 131 -11.75 -5.31 -6.54
C GLN A 131 -12.56 -5.60 -7.81
N ALA A 132 -13.58 -4.79 -8.10
CA ALA A 132 -14.41 -4.89 -9.29
C ALA A 132 -13.55 -4.77 -10.55
N TYR A 133 -12.63 -3.81 -10.58
CA TYR A 133 -11.69 -3.60 -11.69
C TYR A 133 -10.78 -4.81 -11.94
N ASN A 134 -10.37 -5.51 -10.88
CA ASN A 134 -9.57 -6.73 -11.00
C ASN A 134 -10.38 -7.94 -11.52
N SER A 135 -11.69 -7.96 -11.25
CA SER A 135 -12.58 -9.06 -11.63
C SER A 135 -13.17 -8.96 -13.04
N GLU A 136 -13.37 -7.75 -13.57
CA GLU A 136 -14.20 -7.53 -14.77
C GLU A 136 -13.47 -7.25 -16.08
N VAL A 137 -14.19 -7.46 -17.20
CA VAL A 137 -13.75 -7.17 -18.59
C VAL A 137 -14.60 -6.03 -19.20
N GLY A 138 -14.97 -4.99 -18.45
CA GLY A 138 -15.76 -3.85 -18.94
C GLY A 138 -15.72 -2.66 -17.98
N THR A 139 -15.83 -1.42 -18.47
CA THR A 139 -15.72 -0.20 -17.63
C THR A 139 -17.06 0.31 -17.10
N ALA A 140 -18.15 0.13 -17.85
CA ALA A 140 -19.48 0.62 -17.47
C ALA A 140 -20.04 -0.08 -16.21
N ASP A 141 -19.60 -1.30 -15.92
CA ASP A 141 -20.07 -2.10 -14.78
C ASP A 141 -19.25 -1.85 -13.48
N ILE A 142 -18.02 -1.34 -13.58
CA ILE A 142 -17.10 -1.28 -12.41
C ILE A 142 -17.63 -0.31 -11.34
N TYR A 143 -18.07 0.88 -11.75
CA TYR A 143 -18.58 1.88 -10.84
C TYR A 143 -19.88 1.44 -10.16
N ASP A 144 -20.82 0.92 -10.96
CA ASP A 144 -22.12 0.49 -10.44
C ASP A 144 -21.97 -0.72 -9.52
N LYS A 145 -21.08 -1.67 -9.86
CA LYS A 145 -20.74 -2.80 -9.00
C LYS A 145 -20.09 -2.37 -7.69
N SER A 146 -19.12 -1.46 -7.73
CA SER A 146 -18.48 -0.98 -6.50
C SER A 146 -19.44 -0.20 -5.61
N LYS A 147 -20.35 0.56 -6.23
CA LYS A 147 -21.43 1.27 -5.54
C LYS A 147 -22.42 0.30 -4.90
N GLN A 148 -22.81 -0.76 -5.62
CA GLN A 148 -23.71 -1.79 -5.10
C GLN A 148 -23.09 -2.53 -3.90
N GLN A 149 -21.80 -2.86 -3.96
CA GLN A 149 -21.08 -3.44 -2.82
C GLN A 149 -21.07 -2.51 -1.60
N LEU A 150 -20.92 -1.20 -1.79
CA LEU A 150 -21.02 -0.24 -0.69
C LEU A 150 -22.43 -0.15 -0.09
N ILE A 151 -23.47 -0.28 -0.92
CA ILE A 151 -24.87 -0.33 -0.46
C ILE A 151 -25.10 -1.56 0.41
N GLU A 152 -24.58 -2.72 -0.01
CA GLU A 152 -24.72 -4.00 0.69
C GLU A 152 -23.84 -4.12 1.94
N PHE A 153 -22.83 -3.26 2.08
CA PHE A 153 -21.95 -3.26 3.23
C PHE A 153 -22.70 -2.96 4.53
N SER A 154 -22.47 -3.79 5.55
CA SER A 154 -23.00 -3.61 6.90
C SER A 154 -21.89 -3.16 7.86
N TYR A 155 -21.99 -1.91 8.34
CA TYR A 155 -21.01 -1.37 9.29
C TYR A 155 -21.01 -2.15 10.60
N THR A 156 -22.19 -2.48 11.13
CA THR A 156 -22.33 -3.22 12.38
C THR A 156 -21.75 -4.62 12.30
N ASP A 157 -21.93 -5.31 11.18
CA ASP A 157 -21.46 -6.69 11.04
C ASP A 157 -19.94 -6.76 10.85
N VAL A 158 -19.37 -5.77 10.18
CA VAL A 158 -17.93 -5.75 9.90
C VAL A 158 -17.15 -5.12 11.05
N PHE A 159 -17.55 -3.95 11.54
CA PHE A 159 -16.83 -3.24 12.61
C PHE A 159 -17.24 -3.67 14.02
N GLU A 160 -18.27 -4.52 14.17
CA GLU A 160 -18.76 -5.00 15.48
C GLU A 160 -19.02 -3.81 16.44
N ASP A 161 -19.49 -2.68 15.90
CA ASP A 161 -19.69 -1.42 16.61
C ASP A 161 -21.18 -1.23 16.95
N GLU A 162 -21.46 -1.00 18.23
CA GLU A 162 -22.81 -0.80 18.76
C GLU A 162 -23.15 0.68 19.01
N ASP A 163 -22.19 1.60 18.83
CA ASP A 163 -22.42 3.04 19.06
C ASP A 163 -23.30 3.63 17.95
N LYS A 164 -24.56 3.89 18.31
CA LYS A 164 -25.56 4.50 17.42
C LYS A 164 -25.10 5.81 16.79
N SER A 165 -24.35 6.65 17.50
CA SER A 165 -23.87 7.93 16.97
C SER A 165 -22.85 7.71 15.86
N ARG A 166 -21.96 6.72 16.01
CA ARG A 166 -20.98 6.34 14.99
C ARG A 166 -21.63 5.67 13.79
N ILE A 167 -22.57 4.76 14.01
CA ILE A 167 -23.37 4.13 12.95
C ILE A 167 -24.08 5.20 12.12
N ILE A 168 -24.77 6.15 12.76
CA ILE A 168 -25.45 7.25 12.06
C ILE A 168 -24.46 8.13 11.27
N ALA A 169 -23.28 8.41 11.81
CA ALA A 169 -22.26 9.18 11.11
C ALA A 169 -21.74 8.46 9.86
N PHE A 170 -21.47 7.16 9.97
CA PHE A 170 -21.11 6.31 8.83
C PHE A 170 -22.20 6.33 7.76
N GLU A 171 -23.46 6.11 8.15
CA GLU A 171 -24.59 6.06 7.21
C GLU A 171 -24.81 7.37 6.45
N LYS A 172 -24.67 8.51 7.14
CA LYS A 172 -24.72 9.84 6.51
C LYS A 172 -23.62 9.99 5.46
N ALA A 173 -22.38 9.62 5.80
CA ALA A 173 -21.26 9.67 4.87
C ALA A 173 -21.42 8.69 3.70
N ARG A 174 -22.00 7.51 3.95
CA ARG A 174 -22.29 6.49 2.93
C ARG A 174 -23.30 7.00 1.91
N ILE A 175 -24.40 7.61 2.34
CA ILE A 175 -25.40 8.20 1.44
C ILE A 175 -24.77 9.28 0.55
N LEU A 176 -23.95 10.17 1.14
CA LEU A 176 -23.24 11.19 0.37
C LEU A 176 -22.33 10.56 -0.70
N GLN A 177 -21.62 9.50 -0.35
CA GLN A 177 -20.73 8.82 -1.27
C GLN A 177 -21.48 8.09 -2.41
N ILE A 178 -22.60 7.44 -2.12
CA ILE A 178 -23.45 6.75 -3.10
C ILE A 178 -24.15 7.74 -4.04
N SER A 179 -24.45 8.95 -3.54
CA SER A 179 -25.13 9.99 -4.31
C SER A 179 -24.26 10.65 -5.39
N LYS A 180 -22.92 10.47 -5.32
CA LYS A 180 -22.01 10.99 -6.35
C LYS A 180 -22.33 10.36 -7.71
N SER A 181 -22.21 11.16 -8.78
CA SER A 181 -22.19 10.61 -10.15
C SER A 181 -20.91 9.83 -10.39
N SER A 182 -20.88 8.94 -11.37
CA SER A 182 -19.65 8.23 -11.76
C SER A 182 -18.52 9.21 -12.07
N VAL A 183 -18.80 10.27 -12.82
CA VAL A 183 -17.81 11.32 -13.15
C VAL A 183 -17.28 12.01 -11.88
N SER A 184 -18.16 12.44 -10.98
CA SER A 184 -17.77 13.13 -9.74
C SER A 184 -17.02 12.21 -8.78
N TYR A 185 -17.48 10.97 -8.62
CA TYR A 185 -16.78 9.96 -7.84
C TYR A 185 -15.38 9.74 -8.37
N LEU A 186 -15.28 9.49 -9.67
CA LEU A 186 -14.00 9.27 -10.32
C LEU A 186 -13.09 10.48 -10.07
N GLN A 187 -13.52 11.71 -10.38
CA GLN A 187 -12.71 12.93 -10.12
C GLN A 187 -12.28 13.08 -8.65
N SER A 188 -13.10 12.60 -7.69
CA SER A 188 -12.79 12.70 -6.26
C SER A 188 -11.80 11.66 -5.76
N LEU A 189 -11.61 10.55 -6.50
CA LEU A 189 -10.59 9.58 -6.16
C LEU A 189 -9.23 10.24 -6.38
N ILE A 190 -8.45 10.43 -5.32
CA ILE A 190 -7.09 10.98 -5.39
C ILE A 190 -6.19 10.13 -6.31
N ALA A 191 -6.52 8.84 -6.46
CA ALA A 191 -5.88 7.96 -7.42
C ALA A 191 -6.34 8.19 -8.87
N LEU A 192 -7.37 8.98 -9.17
CA LEU A 192 -7.94 9.11 -10.51
C LEU A 192 -7.28 10.10 -11.44
N GLU A 193 -6.54 11.09 -10.91
CA GLU A 193 -5.44 11.71 -11.67
C GLU A 193 -4.56 10.64 -12.32
N VAL A 194 -4.59 9.42 -11.80
CA VAL A 194 -3.70 8.35 -12.16
C VAL A 194 -4.39 7.17 -12.88
N TRP A 195 -5.70 6.95 -12.67
CA TRP A 195 -6.46 5.90 -13.37
C TRP A 195 -7.15 6.37 -14.65
N CYS A 196 -7.50 7.65 -14.83
CA CYS A 196 -8.23 8.12 -16.01
C CYS A 196 -7.34 8.66 -17.15
N ASP A 197 -6.28 9.43 -16.86
CA ASP A 197 -5.46 10.16 -17.86
C ASP A 197 -4.39 9.33 -18.58
N ALA A 198 -4.52 8.02 -18.53
CA ALA A 198 -3.48 7.13 -19.00
C ALA A 198 -3.36 7.08 -20.55
N ALA A 199 -4.34 7.66 -21.25
CA ALA A 199 -4.30 7.89 -22.69
C ALA A 199 -3.58 9.19 -23.10
N ASP A 200 -3.42 10.15 -22.17
CA ASP A 200 -2.94 11.51 -22.46
C ASP A 200 -1.52 11.80 -21.94
N LEU A 201 -0.77 10.77 -21.57
CA LEU A 201 0.65 10.92 -21.22
C LEU A 201 1.49 11.09 -22.50
N SER A 202 1.32 12.23 -23.16
CA SER A 202 2.08 12.65 -24.34
C SER A 202 3.56 12.80 -23.97
N GLY A 203 4.40 11.86 -24.44
CA GLY A 203 5.84 11.86 -24.19
C GLY A 203 6.45 10.48 -23.90
N MET A 204 5.64 9.43 -23.82
CA MET A 204 6.16 8.08 -23.60
C MET A 204 6.84 7.49 -24.85
N LYS A 205 8.12 7.16 -24.72
CA LYS A 205 8.78 6.20 -25.62
C LYS A 205 8.30 4.79 -25.26
N GLU A 206 8.01 3.98 -26.27
CA GLU A 206 7.55 2.58 -26.22
C GLU A 206 8.50 1.59 -25.48
N ASN A 207 9.51 2.05 -24.73
CA ASN A 207 10.66 1.25 -24.30
C ASN A 207 11.07 1.35 -22.82
N ASP A 208 10.18 1.67 -21.87
CA ASP A 208 10.52 1.54 -20.42
C ASP A 208 10.35 0.08 -19.95
N ARG A 209 11.11 -0.84 -20.56
CA ARG A 209 11.03 -2.30 -20.30
C ARG A 209 11.28 -2.64 -18.84
N GLU A 210 12.20 -1.93 -18.18
CA GLU A 210 12.52 -2.15 -16.77
C GLU A 210 11.32 -1.83 -15.88
N TRP A 211 10.62 -0.74 -16.18
CA TRP A 211 9.42 -0.37 -15.45
C TRP A 211 8.29 -1.37 -15.68
N LEU A 212 8.06 -1.77 -16.92
CA LEU A 212 7.08 -2.81 -17.23
C LEU A 212 7.38 -4.10 -16.44
N HIS A 213 8.64 -4.52 -16.43
CA HIS A 213 9.07 -5.70 -15.68
C HIS A 213 8.85 -5.55 -14.16
N LEU A 214 9.09 -4.37 -13.58
CA LEU A 214 8.78 -4.10 -12.17
C LEU A 214 7.28 -4.29 -11.90
N ILE A 215 6.42 -3.69 -12.71
CA ILE A 215 4.96 -3.79 -12.56
C ILE A 215 4.49 -5.24 -12.65
N GLU A 216 4.98 -5.97 -13.65
CA GLU A 216 4.69 -7.39 -13.81
C GLU A 216 5.14 -8.18 -12.58
N SER A 217 6.32 -7.88 -12.04
CA SER A 217 6.85 -8.54 -10.84
C SER A 217 5.96 -8.27 -9.62
N LEU A 218 5.54 -7.02 -9.39
CA LEU A 218 4.65 -6.64 -8.29
C LEU A 218 3.27 -7.31 -8.43
N TYR A 219 2.71 -7.27 -9.65
CA TYR A 219 1.42 -7.89 -9.95
C TYR A 219 1.46 -9.41 -9.75
N ASN A 220 2.51 -10.07 -10.25
CA ASN A 220 2.71 -11.51 -10.12
C ASN A 220 2.91 -11.90 -8.65
N TYR A 221 3.63 -11.08 -7.88
CA TYR A 221 3.78 -11.28 -6.43
C TYR A 221 2.42 -11.23 -5.73
N LEU A 222 1.63 -10.17 -5.90
CA LEU A 222 0.31 -10.04 -5.27
C LEU A 222 -0.64 -11.18 -5.69
N THR A 223 -0.64 -11.54 -6.97
CA THR A 223 -1.47 -12.64 -7.49
C THR A 223 -1.02 -14.00 -6.94
N GLY A 224 0.29 -14.23 -6.83
CA GLY A 224 0.84 -15.46 -6.29
C GLY A 224 0.62 -15.58 -4.78
N LEU A 225 0.76 -14.48 -4.05
CA LEU A 225 0.46 -14.38 -2.63
C LEU A 225 -1.01 -14.70 -2.36
N ARG A 226 -1.93 -14.09 -3.11
CA ARG A 226 -3.36 -14.39 -3.05
C ARG A 226 -3.68 -15.87 -3.18
N LYS A 227 -2.99 -16.57 -4.09
CA LYS A 227 -3.22 -18.00 -4.34
C LYS A 227 -2.51 -18.91 -3.33
N GLY A 228 -1.77 -18.34 -2.37
CA GLY A 228 -0.87 -19.10 -1.49
C GLY A 228 0.29 -19.78 -2.23
N HIS A 229 0.53 -19.43 -3.50
CA HIS A 229 1.60 -20.00 -4.33
C HIS A 229 2.96 -19.38 -4.01
N ILE A 230 2.95 -18.13 -3.53
CA ILE A 230 4.14 -17.40 -3.11
C ILE A 230 4.04 -17.17 -1.60
N LYS A 231 5.13 -17.45 -0.89
CA LYS A 231 5.24 -17.09 0.52
C LYS A 231 5.46 -15.59 0.65
N ALA A 232 4.85 -14.98 1.66
CA ALA A 232 5.12 -13.59 1.99
C ALA A 232 6.63 -13.35 2.18
N ILE A 233 7.07 -12.14 1.86
CA ILE A 233 8.46 -11.73 2.11
C ILE A 233 8.77 -11.97 3.59
N SER A 234 9.82 -12.75 3.87
CA SER A 234 10.19 -13.14 5.23
C SER A 234 10.33 -11.91 6.14
N TYR A 235 9.76 -12.01 7.34
CA TYR A 235 9.86 -10.99 8.38
C TYR A 235 10.22 -11.68 9.70
N LYS A 236 11.49 -11.58 10.11
CA LYS A 236 11.94 -12.02 11.44
C LYS A 236 12.56 -10.84 12.16
N LYS A 237 12.04 -10.57 13.37
CA LYS A 237 12.45 -9.47 14.25
C LYS A 237 13.69 -9.78 15.11
N SER A 238 14.09 -11.04 15.21
CA SER A 238 15.15 -11.43 16.14
C SER A 238 16.21 -12.28 15.44
N ASP A 239 17.40 -11.71 15.29
CA ASP A 239 18.64 -12.48 15.13
C ASP A 239 19.58 -12.02 16.26
N THR A 240 19.86 -12.91 17.21
CA THR A 240 20.75 -12.62 18.35
C THR A 240 22.15 -12.21 17.88
N LYS A 241 22.54 -12.55 16.65
CA LYS A 241 23.80 -12.12 16.03
C LYS A 241 23.87 -10.61 15.77
N LEU A 242 22.72 -9.94 15.60
CA LEU A 242 22.64 -8.49 15.38
C LEU A 242 23.17 -7.74 16.61
N TYR A 243 22.71 -8.12 17.79
CA TYR A 243 23.01 -7.38 19.01
C TYR A 243 24.50 -7.37 19.39
N ASN A 244 25.34 -8.23 18.80
CA ASN A 244 26.78 -8.26 19.08
C ASN A 244 27.63 -7.44 18.09
N GLN A 245 27.02 -6.78 17.09
CA GLN A 245 27.74 -6.06 16.06
C GLN A 245 28.09 -4.61 16.45
N LYS A 246 29.20 -4.07 15.93
CA LYS A 246 29.56 -2.66 16.13
C LYS A 246 28.89 -1.76 15.10
N VAL A 247 28.67 -0.49 15.45
CA VAL A 247 28.24 0.53 14.49
C VAL A 247 29.24 0.60 13.32
N GLY A 248 28.73 0.66 12.09
CA GLY A 248 29.51 0.62 10.85
C GLY A 248 29.82 -0.79 10.33
N ASN A 249 29.57 -1.86 11.10
CA ASN A 249 29.77 -3.21 10.60
C ASN A 249 28.79 -3.53 9.48
N VAL A 250 29.32 -4.14 8.42
CA VAL A 250 28.55 -4.81 7.37
C VAL A 250 28.41 -6.28 7.73
N MET A 251 27.19 -6.81 7.70
CA MET A 251 26.90 -8.21 7.95
C MET A 251 25.84 -8.74 6.99
N THR A 252 25.81 -10.05 6.77
CA THR A 252 24.74 -10.70 5.99
C THR A 252 23.69 -11.24 6.95
N HIS A 253 22.53 -10.58 7.01
CA HIS A 253 21.37 -11.05 7.76
C HIS A 253 20.55 -12.02 6.92
N GLU A 254 20.06 -13.10 7.52
CA GLU A 254 19.35 -14.18 6.81
C GLU A 254 18.15 -13.70 5.98
N ASN A 255 17.45 -12.66 6.45
CA ASN A 255 16.31 -12.09 5.72
C ASN A 255 16.65 -10.82 4.95
N PHE A 256 17.59 -10.03 5.47
CA PHE A 256 17.82 -8.68 4.94
C PHE A 256 18.99 -8.61 3.96
N GLY A 257 19.76 -9.70 3.82
CA GLY A 257 20.98 -9.72 3.02
C GLY A 257 22.04 -8.84 3.66
N GLU A 258 22.85 -8.20 2.81
CA GLU A 258 23.87 -7.26 3.28
C GLU A 258 23.22 -6.10 4.06
N THR A 259 23.75 -5.88 5.25
CA THR A 259 23.16 -5.06 6.31
C THR A 259 24.26 -4.26 6.99
N VAL A 260 24.07 -2.96 7.15
CA VAL A 260 24.99 -2.06 7.86
C VAL A 260 24.41 -1.70 9.22
N VAL A 261 25.17 -1.85 10.30
CA VAL A 261 24.72 -1.39 11.61
C VAL A 261 24.86 0.12 11.72
N LEU A 262 23.74 0.82 11.85
CA LEU A 262 23.71 2.29 12.02
C LEU A 262 23.86 2.71 13.47
N VAL A 263 23.23 1.97 14.39
CA VAL A 263 23.17 2.31 15.81
C VAL A 263 23.21 1.02 16.62
N ASN A 264 23.96 0.97 17.72
CA ASN A 264 23.90 -0.11 18.70
C ASN A 264 24.13 0.47 20.10
N GLU A 265 23.06 0.65 20.86
CA GLU A 265 23.05 1.32 22.16
C GLU A 265 22.47 0.41 23.23
N LYS A 266 23.05 0.48 24.42
CA LYS A 266 22.47 -0.13 25.62
C LYS A 266 21.67 0.95 26.35
N THR A 267 20.36 0.77 26.42
CA THR A 267 19.43 1.63 27.16
C THR A 267 19.06 0.98 28.50
N GLN A 268 18.35 1.71 29.36
CA GLN A 268 17.81 1.15 30.61
C GLN A 268 16.77 0.03 30.35
N ALA A 269 16.11 0.05 29.19
CA ALA A 269 15.09 -0.92 28.80
C ALA A 269 15.65 -2.16 28.09
N GLY A 270 16.95 -2.20 27.80
CA GLY A 270 17.57 -3.28 27.02
C GLY A 270 18.55 -2.78 25.96
N LYS A 271 18.84 -3.61 24.95
CA LYS A 271 19.77 -3.23 23.87
C LYS A 271 19.01 -2.88 22.61
N THR A 272 19.21 -1.66 22.11
CA THR A 272 18.61 -1.19 20.86
C THR A 272 19.65 -1.23 19.75
N ILE A 273 19.30 -1.83 18.61
CA ILE A 273 20.12 -1.81 17.40
C ILE A 273 19.30 -1.30 16.22
N ILE A 274 19.87 -0.39 15.44
CA ILE A 274 19.34 0.06 14.16
C ILE A 274 20.29 -0.41 13.07
N ILE A 275 19.75 -1.07 12.05
CA ILE A 275 20.50 -1.50 10.88
C ILE A 275 19.93 -0.84 9.62
N ASN A 276 20.73 -0.70 8.58
CA ASN A 276 20.32 -0.40 7.22
C ASN A 276 20.49 -1.64 6.36
N THR A 277 19.57 -1.92 5.46
CA THR A 277 19.55 -3.13 4.64
C THR A 277 19.16 -2.77 3.22
N ARG A 278 19.27 -3.72 2.27
CA ARG A 278 18.72 -3.53 0.92
C ARG A 278 17.21 -3.27 0.88
N PHE A 279 16.49 -3.56 1.96
CA PHE A 279 15.05 -3.36 2.07
C PHE A 279 14.67 -2.10 2.87
N GLY A 280 15.65 -1.41 3.45
CA GLY A 280 15.49 -0.23 4.31
C GLY A 280 16.18 -0.36 5.66
N CYS A 281 15.99 0.65 6.51
CA CYS A 281 16.46 0.61 7.89
C CYS A 281 15.60 -0.34 8.74
N TYR A 282 16.05 -0.82 9.90
CA TYR A 282 15.23 -1.59 10.85
C TYR A 282 15.69 -1.30 12.28
N LYS A 283 14.77 -1.16 13.22
CA LYS A 283 15.06 -0.99 14.66
C LYS A 283 14.65 -2.24 15.44
N PHE A 284 15.58 -2.80 16.20
CA PHE A 284 15.33 -3.95 17.07
C PHE A 284 15.66 -3.59 18.52
N ASN A 285 14.84 -4.08 19.44
CA ASN A 285 15.06 -3.99 20.88
C ASN A 285 15.16 -5.41 21.44
N ASN A 286 16.22 -5.67 22.21
CA ASN A 286 16.40 -6.88 23.03
C ASN A 286 16.10 -6.57 24.48
#